data_AF-A0A2V7V3L3-F1
#
_entry.id   AF-A0A2V7V3L3-F1
#
_cell.length_a   1.000
_cell.length_b   1.000
_cell.length_c   1.000
_cell.angle_alpha   90.00
_cell.angle_beta   90.00
_cell.angle_gamma   90.00
#
_symmetry.space_group_name_H-M   'P 1'
#
loop_
_entity.id
_entity.type
_entity.pdbx_description
1 polymer ?
#
loop_
_entity_poly.entity_id
_entity_poly.type
_entity_poly.pdbx_seq_one_letter_code
_entity_poly.pdbx_strand_id
1 'polypeptide(L)'
;MMGEINVTPLVDVVLVLLLVFMVTAPMMSRGIDVSLPQANQPQIAPEDRLTVFVNAKGTIFLGDKAVNIVLLEEEVRGRIAGRTEKVVYLRADEGLLYGKV
;
A
#
# COMPACT_ATOMS: atom_id res chain seq x y z
N MET A 1 13.76 60.70 34.89
CA MET A 1 12.56 60.44 34.06
C MET A 1 12.75 59.06 33.47
N MET A 2 12.13 58.05 34.07
CA MET A 2 12.20 56.67 33.57
C MET A 2 11.32 56.60 32.32
N GLY A 3 11.94 56.23 31.19
CA GLY A 3 11.27 56.18 29.90
C GLY A 3 10.15 55.16 29.93
N GLU A 4 8.97 55.62 29.50
CA GLU A 4 7.83 54.76 29.21
C GLU A 4 8.28 53.72 28.18
N ILE A 5 8.33 52.45 28.59
CA ILE A 5 8.59 51.36 27.65
C ILE A 5 7.43 51.39 26.67
N ASN A 6 7.73 51.63 25.40
CA ASN A 6 6.72 51.62 24.36
C ASN A 6 6.20 50.18 24.25
N VAL A 7 4.97 49.96 24.73
CA VAL A 7 4.32 48.63 24.77
C VAL A 7 3.75 48.26 23.40
N THR A 8 3.44 49.26 22.57
CA THR A 8 2.87 49.10 21.23
C THR A 8 3.73 48.25 20.29
N PRO A 9 5.07 48.43 20.20
CA PRO A 9 5.92 47.55 19.42
C PRO A 9 6.06 46.14 20.03
N LEU A 10 5.92 45.99 21.34
CA LEU A 10 6.12 44.73 22.06
C LEU A 10 4.96 43.76 21.81
N VAL A 11 3.73 44.29 21.77
CA VAL A 11 2.53 43.53 21.43
C VAL A 11 2.58 43.02 19.99
N ASP A 12 3.07 43.83 19.06
CA ASP A 12 3.19 43.48 17.64
C ASP A 12 4.15 42.30 17.41
N VAL A 13 5.31 42.33 18.06
CA VAL A 13 6.28 41.21 17.99
C VAL A 13 5.70 39.91 18.56
N VAL A 14 4.99 39.98 19.69
CA VAL A 14 4.34 38.79 20.28
C VAL A 14 3.23 38.26 19.37
N LEU A 15 2.43 39.13 18.75
CA LEU A 15 1.38 38.74 17.81
C LEU A 15 1.96 38.04 16.57
N VAL A 16 3.04 38.56 16.00
CA VAL A 16 3.73 37.95 14.85
C VAL A 16 4.26 36.55 15.21
N LEU A 17 4.83 36.36 16.40
CA LEU A 17 5.30 35.05 16.86
C LEU A 17 4.14 34.05 16.98
N LEU A 18 2.98 34.46 17.52
CA LEU A 18 1.79 33.62 17.60
C LEU A 18 1.28 33.21 16.21
N LEU A 19 1.32 34.13 15.24
CA LEU A 19 0.93 33.90 13.86
C LEU A 19 1.82 32.84 13.19
N VAL A 20 3.15 32.93 13.40
CA VAL A 20 4.10 31.93 12.90
C VAL A 20 3.80 30.55 13.49
N PHE A 21 3.63 30.44 14.81
CA PHE A 21 3.32 29.16 15.46
C PHE A 21 2.00 28.54 14.96
N MET A 22 0.97 29.36 14.76
CA MET A 22 -0.33 28.91 14.23
C MET A 22 -0.21 28.38 12.79
N VAL A 23 0.64 28.99 11.96
CA VAL A 23 0.83 28.61 10.55
C VAL A 23 1.77 27.42 10.37
N THR A 24 2.74 27.21 11.26
CA THR A 24 3.67 26.07 11.16
C THR A 24 3.11 24.74 11.67
N ALA A 25 2.14 24.77 12.59
CA ALA A 25 1.48 23.57 13.12
C ALA A 25 0.73 22.68 12.09
N PRO A 26 0.00 23.21 11.08
CA PRO A 26 -0.80 22.38 10.16
C PRO A 26 0.00 21.51 9.19
N MET A 27 1.34 21.61 9.14
CA MET A 27 2.16 20.87 8.17
C MET A 27 2.51 19.43 8.58
N MET A 28 1.95 18.93 9.67
CA MET A 28 2.17 17.56 10.12
C MET A 28 0.97 16.65 9.79
N SER A 29 0.58 16.57 8.52
CA SER A 29 -0.32 15.51 8.04
C SER A 29 -0.19 15.29 6.54
N ARG A 30 0.87 14.60 6.13
CA ARG A 30 0.88 13.77 4.91
C ARG A 30 1.79 12.57 5.12
N GLY A 31 1.52 11.82 6.19
CA GLY A 31 1.88 10.41 6.20
C GLY A 31 0.83 9.72 5.35
N ILE A 32 1.22 9.19 4.20
CA ILE A 32 0.35 8.29 3.44
C ILE A 32 0.01 7.15 4.40
N ASP A 33 -1.26 7.05 4.79
CA ASP A 33 -1.75 5.94 5.62
C ASP A 33 -1.81 4.71 4.71
N VAL A 34 -0.67 4.06 4.52
CA VAL A 34 -0.59 2.82 3.76
C VAL A 34 -1.10 1.72 4.69
N SER A 35 -2.42 1.54 4.69
CA SER A 35 -3.03 0.33 5.20
C SER A 35 -2.65 -0.83 4.29
N LEU A 36 -1.48 -1.43 4.50
CA LEU A 36 -1.16 -2.71 3.90
C LEU A 36 -2.16 -3.74 4.47
N PRO A 37 -2.99 -4.39 3.63
CA PRO A 37 -3.92 -5.39 4.12
C PRO A 37 -3.11 -6.53 4.74
N GLN A 38 -3.26 -6.76 6.04
CA GLN A 38 -2.79 -7.99 6.65
C GLN A 38 -3.57 -9.13 6.03
N ALA A 39 -2.87 -10.01 5.33
CA ALA A 39 -3.44 -11.17 4.67
C ALA A 39 -3.98 -12.15 5.73
N ASN A 40 -5.22 -11.93 6.17
CA ASN A 40 -6.03 -12.95 6.84
C ASN A 40 -6.45 -13.98 5.78
N GLN A 41 -5.48 -14.74 5.27
CA GLN A 41 -5.80 -15.91 4.49
C GLN A 41 -6.26 -17.00 5.46
N PRO A 42 -7.52 -17.46 5.39
CA PRO A 42 -7.87 -18.71 6.06
C PRO A 42 -6.87 -19.77 5.63
N GLN A 43 -6.44 -20.56 6.60
CA GLN A 43 -5.45 -21.62 6.43
C GLN A 43 -6.10 -22.75 5.61
N ILE A 44 -6.33 -22.50 4.32
CA ILE A 44 -6.71 -23.55 3.38
C ILE A 44 -5.53 -24.53 3.38
N ALA A 45 -5.83 -25.82 3.54
CA ALA A 45 -4.82 -26.87 3.50
C ALA A 45 -3.92 -26.66 2.26
N PRO A 46 -2.59 -26.71 2.38
CA PRO A 46 -1.66 -26.38 1.29
C PRO A 46 -1.94 -27.13 -0.02
N GLU A 47 -2.56 -28.29 0.11
CA GLU A 47 -2.80 -29.30 -0.92
C GLU A 47 -3.88 -28.85 -1.93
N ASP A 48 -4.81 -27.99 -1.50
CA ASP A 48 -5.95 -27.56 -2.32
C ASP A 48 -5.79 -26.14 -2.91
N ARG A 49 -4.67 -25.46 -2.70
CA ARG A 49 -4.52 -24.06 -3.10
C ARG A 49 -3.99 -23.92 -4.52
N LEU A 50 -4.81 -23.40 -5.43
CA LEU A 50 -4.31 -22.99 -6.75
C LEU A 50 -3.57 -21.66 -6.60
N THR A 51 -2.25 -21.65 -6.78
CA THR A 51 -1.43 -20.44 -6.65
C THR A 51 -0.91 -20.00 -8.01
N VAL A 52 -1.19 -18.75 -8.38
CA VAL A 52 -0.59 -18.04 -9.51
C VAL A 52 0.56 -17.21 -8.95
N PHE A 53 1.77 -17.44 -9.43
CA PHE A 53 2.96 -16.69 -9.06
C PHE A 53 3.49 -15.87 -10.23
N VAL A 54 3.82 -14.60 -10.01
CA VAL A 54 4.45 -13.74 -11.01
C VAL A 54 5.84 -13.34 -10.52
N ASN A 55 6.88 -13.69 -11.27
CA ASN A 55 8.26 -13.33 -10.91
C ASN A 55 8.60 -11.89 -11.33
N ALA A 56 9.72 -11.35 -10.83
CA ALA A 56 10.20 -10.01 -11.19
C ALA A 56 10.37 -9.76 -12.71
N LYS A 57 10.51 -10.82 -13.51
CA LYS A 57 10.62 -10.74 -14.97
C LYS A 57 9.26 -10.71 -15.68
N GLY A 58 8.15 -10.79 -14.95
CA GLY A 58 6.78 -10.88 -15.49
C GLY A 58 6.41 -12.26 -16.04
N THR A 59 7.21 -13.29 -15.74
CA THR A 59 6.86 -14.67 -16.06
C THR A 59 5.83 -15.17 -15.05
N ILE A 60 4.77 -15.77 -15.56
CA ILE A 60 3.67 -16.30 -14.77
C ILE A 60 3.86 -17.80 -14.57
N PHE A 61 3.60 -18.25 -13.35
CA PHE A 61 3.66 -19.64 -12.93
C PHE A 61 2.32 -20.01 -12.30
N LEU A 62 1.85 -21.22 -12.56
CA LEU A 62 0.66 -21.80 -11.97
C LEU A 62 1.07 -23.05 -11.18
N GLY A 63 1.26 -22.89 -9.87
CA GLY A 63 2.06 -23.82 -9.06
C GLY A 63 3.52 -23.80 -9.51
N ASP A 64 4.05 -24.96 -9.91
CA ASP A 64 5.44 -25.09 -10.38
C ASP A 64 5.61 -24.97 -11.91
N LYS A 65 4.52 -24.81 -12.66
CA LYS A 65 4.53 -24.77 -14.14
C LYS A 65 4.54 -23.33 -14.64
N ALA A 66 5.49 -22.98 -15.52
CA ALA A 66 5.45 -21.71 -16.25
C ALA A 66 4.31 -21.71 -17.27
N VAL A 67 3.50 -20.65 -17.28
CA VAL A 67 2.32 -20.52 -18.16
C VAL A 67 2.34 -19.14 -18.83
N ASN A 68 1.99 -19.10 -20.11
CA ASN A 68 1.81 -17.83 -20.83
C ASN A 68 0.49 -17.17 -20.39
N ILE A 69 0.47 -15.84 -20.24
CA ILE A 69 -0.74 -15.08 -19.88
C ILE A 69 -1.95 -15.41 -20.76
N VAL A 70 -1.74 -15.68 -22.06
CA VAL A 70 -2.81 -16.03 -23.01
C VAL A 70 -3.46 -17.38 -22.67
N LEU A 71 -2.69 -18.33 -22.12
CA LEU A 71 -3.15 -19.67 -21.76
C LEU A 71 -3.53 -19.78 -20.27
N LEU A 72 -3.24 -18.75 -19.48
CA LEU A 72 -3.46 -18.75 -18.04
C LEU A 72 -4.95 -18.92 -17.70
N GLU A 73 -5.83 -18.23 -18.41
CA GLU A 73 -7.26 -18.30 -18.17
C GLU A 73 -7.81 -19.72 -18.37
N GLU A 74 -7.40 -20.39 -19.45
CA GLU A 74 -7.81 -21.75 -19.77
C GLU A 74 -7.29 -22.75 -18.73
N GLU A 75 -6.02 -22.66 -18.38
CA GLU A 75 -5.37 -23.54 -17.39
C GLU A 75 -5.96 -23.35 -15.98
N VAL A 76 -6.22 -22.12 -15.57
CA VAL A 76 -6.86 -21.81 -14.29
C VAL A 76 -8.31 -22.33 -14.28
N ARG A 77 -9.06 -22.09 -15.35
CA ARG A 77 -10.44 -22.59 -15.50
C ARG A 77 -10.50 -24.10 -15.44
N GLY A 78 -9.58 -24.80 -16.13
CA GLY A 78 -9.47 -26.25 -16.09
C GLY A 78 -9.19 -26.80 -14.69
N ARG A 79 -8.30 -26.15 -13.92
CA ARG A 79 -7.95 -26.58 -12.55
C ARG A 79 -9.00 -26.24 -11.49
N ILE A 80 -9.85 -25.25 -11.75
CA ILE A 80 -10.91 -24.82 -10.82
C ILE A 80 -12.24 -25.52 -11.11
N ALA A 81 -12.48 -25.98 -12.34
CA ALA A 81 -13.76 -26.57 -12.76
C ALA A 81 -14.24 -27.75 -11.88
N GLY A 82 -13.30 -28.52 -11.30
CA GLY A 82 -13.61 -29.65 -10.42
C GLY A 82 -13.56 -29.36 -8.92
N ARG A 83 -13.34 -28.10 -8.50
CA ARG A 83 -13.16 -27.73 -7.09
C ARG A 83 -14.42 -27.10 -6.51
N THR A 84 -14.78 -27.51 -5.29
CA THR A 84 -15.88 -26.93 -4.50
C THR A 84 -15.57 -25.48 -4.11
N GLU A 85 -14.32 -25.20 -3.73
CA GLU A 85 -13.82 -23.85 -3.47
C GLU A 85 -13.00 -23.33 -4.66
N LYS A 86 -13.50 -22.27 -5.28
CA LYS A 86 -12.87 -21.62 -6.43
C LYS A 86 -11.96 -20.47 -5.98
N VAL A 87 -11.02 -20.77 -5.09
CA VAL A 87 -10.08 -19.80 -4.54
C VAL A 87 -8.76 -19.88 -5.28
N VAL A 88 -8.29 -18.73 -5.79
CA VAL A 88 -6.98 -18.59 -6.44
C VAL A 88 -6.12 -17.64 -5.62
N TYR A 89 -4.91 -18.06 -5.32
CA TYR A 89 -3.93 -17.24 -4.60
C TYR A 89 -2.98 -16.59 -5.59
N LEU A 90 -2.94 -15.27 -5.60
CA LEU A 90 -1.96 -14.52 -6.38
C LEU A 90 -0.77 -14.17 -5.49
N ARG A 91 0.43 -14.53 -5.94
CA ARG A 91 1.70 -14.12 -5.35
C ARG A 91 2.49 -13.36 -6.41
N ALA A 92 2.95 -12.16 -6.09
CA ALA A 92 3.81 -11.39 -6.96
C ALA A 92 5.13 -11.13 -6.22
N ASP A 93 6.23 -11.15 -6.96
CA ASP A 93 7.53 -10.70 -6.48
C ASP A 93 7.48 -9.23 -6.03
N GLU A 94 8.12 -8.89 -4.92
CA GLU A 94 8.15 -7.54 -4.35
C GLU A 94 8.80 -6.51 -5.29
N GLY A 95 9.69 -6.97 -6.18
CA GLY A 95 10.34 -6.13 -7.19
C GLY A 95 9.47 -5.79 -8.42
N LEU A 96 8.23 -6.29 -8.51
CA LEU A 96 7.32 -5.94 -9.59
C LEU A 96 6.77 -4.53 -9.43
N LEU A 97 6.96 -3.70 -10.46
CA LEU A 97 6.30 -2.40 -10.58
C LEU A 97 4.77 -2.58 -10.54
N TYR A 98 4.11 -1.83 -9.65
CA TYR A 98 2.66 -1.72 -9.61
C TYR A 98 2.12 -1.32 -11.00
N GLY A 99 1.12 -2.07 -11.50
CA GLY A 99 0.56 -1.92 -12.85
C GLY A 99 0.83 -3.09 -13.81
N LYS A 100 1.61 -4.09 -13.39
CA LYS A 100 1.82 -5.37 -14.12
C LYS A 100 1.14 -6.58 -13.47
N VAL A 101 0.43 -6.37 -12.36
CA VAL A 101 -0.28 -7.39 -11.57
C VAL A 101 -1.77 -7.05 -11.60
#